data_AF-A0A0S3TK19-F1
#
_entry.id   AF-A0A0S3TK19-F1
#
_cell.length_a   1.000
_cell.length_b   1.000
_cell.length_c   1.000
_cell.angle_alpha   90.00
_cell.angle_beta   90.00
_cell.angle_gamma   90.00
#
_symmetry.space_group_name_H-M   'P 1'
#
loop_
_entity.id
_entity.type
_entity.pdbx_description
1 polymer ?
#
loop_
_entity_poly.entity_id
_entity_poly.type
_entity_poly.pdbx_seq_one_letter_code
_entity_poly.pdbx_strand_id
1 'polypeptide(L)'
;MATKQYSKLGKSQQEAFLQKYHRDRLKAIQTQWTADLSKLGIQSPPKLVELPSNSSEPPNATVAGSLAVTKMRVESPLLNTLQPGQNNPSEITDQATWNRIARLYTSDAKLDQNSIALMRAKKFQSANPQKDGLARLVSNFETAIALDTVRNEYMLHRQIHQWFVQGNQTSNLDTLNEKVYAKLFLTPSSDPWLGLAPDDVYSAIDNDGVNRHD
;
A
#
# COMPACT_ATOMS: atom_id res chain seq x y z
N MET A 1 17.22 16.89 -5.15
CA MET A 1 18.06 17.39 -6.26
C MET A 1 17.34 17.36 -7.61
N ALA A 2 16.60 16.30 -7.95
CA ALA A 2 15.82 16.21 -9.19
C ALA A 2 14.75 17.32 -9.36
N THR A 3 14.03 17.68 -8.29
CA THR A 3 12.98 18.73 -8.32
C THR A 3 13.52 20.12 -8.67
N LYS A 4 14.72 20.48 -8.18
CA LYS A 4 15.38 21.76 -8.49
C LYS A 4 15.90 21.85 -9.93
N GLN A 5 16.16 20.71 -10.57
CA GLN A 5 16.57 20.64 -11.97
C GLN A 5 15.35 20.69 -12.89
N TYR A 6 14.29 19.95 -12.54
CA TYR A 6 13.03 19.92 -13.28
C TYR A 6 12.41 21.32 -13.47
N SER A 7 12.38 22.14 -12.40
CA SER A 7 11.76 23.46 -12.43
C SER A 7 12.46 24.49 -13.33
N LYS A 8 13.66 24.19 -13.83
CA LYS A 8 14.45 25.06 -14.71
C LYS A 8 14.35 24.71 -16.20
N LEU A 9 13.66 23.63 -16.54
CA LEU A 9 13.57 23.10 -17.90
C LEU A 9 12.33 23.63 -18.64
N GLY A 10 12.42 23.78 -19.96
CA GLY A 10 11.23 24.02 -20.80
C GLY A 10 10.32 22.79 -20.85
N LYS A 11 9.02 22.96 -21.18
CA LYS A 11 8.01 21.87 -21.12
C LYS A 11 8.44 20.56 -21.80
N SER A 12 9.01 20.63 -23.00
CA SER A 12 9.49 19.42 -23.72
C SER A 12 10.68 18.74 -23.01
N GLN A 13 11.58 19.53 -22.42
CA GLN A 13 12.71 19.02 -21.63
C GLN A 13 12.25 18.45 -20.28
N GLN A 14 11.19 19.01 -19.69
CA GLN A 14 10.56 18.50 -18.47
C GLN A 14 9.98 17.10 -18.68
N GLU A 15 9.28 16.87 -19.79
CA GLU A 15 8.71 15.56 -20.12
C GLU A 15 9.82 14.51 -20.32
N ALA A 16 10.85 14.84 -21.12
CA ALA A 16 11.99 13.95 -21.33
C ALA A 16 12.73 13.65 -20.02
N PHE A 17 12.88 14.65 -19.14
CA PHE A 17 13.49 14.48 -17.82
C PHE A 17 12.66 13.54 -16.94
N LEU A 18 11.34 13.71 -16.88
CA LEU A 18 10.45 12.82 -16.11
C LEU A 18 10.49 11.40 -16.64
N GLN A 19 10.33 11.20 -17.94
CA GLN A 19 10.42 9.86 -18.55
C GLN A 19 11.75 9.19 -18.24
N LYS A 20 12.86 9.93 -18.30
CA LYS A 20 14.18 9.41 -17.91
C LYS A 20 14.22 9.04 -16.43
N TYR A 21 13.77 9.93 -15.54
CA TYR A 21 13.74 9.68 -14.10
C TYR A 21 12.95 8.41 -13.77
N HIS A 22 11.72 8.28 -14.30
CA HIS A 22 10.89 7.10 -14.03
C HIS A 22 11.46 5.83 -14.65
N ARG A 23 12.12 5.91 -15.82
CA ARG A 23 12.84 4.77 -16.41
C ARG A 23 14.02 4.32 -15.55
N ASP A 24 14.81 5.25 -15.04
CA ASP A 24 15.94 4.93 -14.16
C ASP A 24 15.46 4.28 -12.85
N ARG A 25 14.39 4.82 -12.25
CA ARG A 25 13.76 4.25 -11.05
C ARG A 25 13.15 2.88 -11.31
N LEU A 26 12.43 2.70 -12.42
CA LEU A 26 11.89 1.40 -12.82
C LEU A 26 12.99 0.35 -12.92
N LYS A 27 14.10 0.71 -13.59
CA LYS A 27 15.27 -0.17 -13.73
C LYS A 27 15.88 -0.52 -12.36
N ALA A 28 15.99 0.45 -11.45
CA ALA A 28 16.51 0.21 -10.10
C ALA A 28 15.63 -0.78 -9.33
N ILE A 29 14.31 -0.59 -9.35
CA ILE A 29 13.35 -1.49 -8.70
C ILE A 29 13.42 -2.89 -9.30
N GLN A 30 13.45 -3.02 -10.63
CA GLN A 30 13.55 -4.31 -11.31
C GLN A 30 14.86 -5.04 -11.00
N THR A 31 15.97 -4.29 -10.89
CA THR A 31 17.28 -4.85 -10.54
C THR A 31 17.27 -5.38 -9.11
N GLN A 32 16.77 -4.58 -8.16
CA GLN A 32 16.65 -5.02 -6.77
C GLN A 32 15.70 -6.22 -6.64
N TRP A 33 14.56 -6.19 -7.33
CA TRP A 33 13.61 -7.29 -7.34
C TRP A 33 14.24 -8.61 -7.80
N THR A 34 14.99 -8.57 -8.90
CA THR A 34 15.70 -9.75 -9.43
C THR A 34 16.75 -10.25 -8.45
N ALA A 35 17.49 -9.33 -7.82
CA ALA A 35 18.51 -9.68 -6.82
C ALA A 35 17.89 -10.37 -5.60
N ASP A 36 16.76 -9.88 -5.09
CA ASP A 36 16.06 -10.46 -3.94
C ASP A 36 15.49 -11.84 -4.26
N LEU A 37 14.85 -12.01 -5.42
CA LEU A 37 14.35 -13.30 -5.87
C LEU A 37 15.48 -14.33 -6.02
N SER A 38 16.61 -13.92 -6.61
CA SER A 38 17.80 -14.76 -6.75
C SER A 38 18.36 -15.14 -5.38
N LYS A 39 18.50 -14.18 -4.46
CA LYS A 39 18.98 -14.40 -3.08
C LYS A 39 18.13 -15.42 -2.33
N LEU A 40 16.83 -15.46 -2.59
CA LEU A 40 15.88 -16.37 -1.95
C LEU A 40 15.64 -17.67 -2.73
N GLY A 41 16.25 -17.84 -3.91
CA GLY A 41 16.03 -18.99 -4.78
C GLY A 41 14.59 -19.10 -5.29
N ILE A 42 13.88 -17.98 -5.42
CA ILE A 42 12.50 -17.94 -5.92
C ILE A 42 12.54 -17.92 -7.45
N GLN A 43 12.04 -18.99 -8.08
CA GLN A 43 12.02 -19.11 -9.54
C GLN A 43 10.82 -18.42 -10.20
N SER A 44 9.67 -18.40 -9.51
CA SER A 44 8.44 -17.77 -9.97
C SER A 44 8.12 -16.54 -9.13
N PRO A 45 8.16 -15.33 -9.70
CA PRO A 45 7.82 -14.10 -8.98
C PRO A 45 6.36 -14.15 -8.47
N PRO A 46 6.10 -13.77 -7.20
CA PRO A 46 4.75 -13.72 -6.67
C PRO A 46 3.90 -12.62 -7.35
N LYS A 47 2.58 -12.84 -7.39
CA LYS A 47 1.60 -11.87 -7.90
C LYS A 47 0.86 -11.21 -6.72
N LEU A 48 0.27 -10.03 -6.91
CA LEU A 48 -0.51 -9.37 -5.86
C LEU A 48 -1.94 -9.89 -5.78
N VAL A 49 -2.67 -9.81 -6.89
CA VAL A 49 -4.08 -10.22 -7.06
C VAL A 49 -4.31 -10.33 -8.58
N GLU A 50 -4.93 -11.41 -9.07
CA GLU A 50 -5.49 -11.43 -10.42
C GLU A 50 -6.89 -10.82 -10.37
N LEU A 51 -7.07 -9.67 -11.03
CA LEU A 51 -8.41 -9.11 -11.23
C LEU A 51 -9.14 -9.97 -12.27
N PRO A 52 -10.44 -10.30 -12.07
CA PRO A 52 -11.25 -10.83 -13.15
C PRO A 52 -11.27 -9.79 -14.27
N SER A 53 -10.75 -10.15 -15.44
CA SER A 53 -10.54 -9.22 -16.56
C SER A 53 -11.82 -8.58 -17.13
N ASN A 54 -13.02 -8.96 -16.66
CA ASN A 54 -14.30 -8.70 -17.34
C ASN A 54 -15.52 -8.42 -16.43
N SER A 55 -15.36 -7.89 -15.21
CA SER A 55 -16.53 -7.51 -14.38
C SER A 55 -16.80 -6.02 -14.44
N SER A 56 -18.00 -5.61 -14.88
CA SER A 56 -18.50 -4.23 -14.78
C SER A 56 -18.92 -3.85 -13.36
N GLU A 57 -18.72 -4.73 -12.39
CA GLU A 57 -18.99 -4.48 -10.98
C GLU A 57 -17.82 -3.74 -10.33
N PRO A 58 -18.09 -2.75 -9.45
CA PRO A 58 -17.06 -2.10 -8.67
C PRO A 58 -16.29 -3.14 -7.83
N PRO A 59 -14.96 -2.98 -7.69
CA PRO A 59 -14.14 -3.92 -6.94
C PRO A 59 -14.64 -4.06 -5.50
N ASN A 60 -14.64 -5.30 -4.99
CA ASN A 60 -15.05 -5.57 -3.61
C ASN A 60 -14.06 -4.91 -2.62
N ALA A 61 -14.58 -4.23 -1.59
CA ALA A 61 -13.80 -3.58 -0.52
C ALA A 61 -12.76 -4.51 0.12
N THR A 62 -13.04 -5.81 0.22
CA THR A 62 -12.10 -6.79 0.75
C THR A 62 -10.92 -7.06 -0.22
N VAL A 63 -11.14 -6.99 -1.54
CA VAL A 63 -10.08 -7.07 -2.56
C VAL A 63 -9.20 -5.82 -2.49
N ALA A 64 -9.83 -4.64 -2.44
CA ALA A 64 -9.15 -3.35 -2.35
C ALA A 64 -8.28 -3.25 -1.08
N GLY A 65 -8.84 -3.63 0.07
CA GLY A 65 -8.11 -3.66 1.34
C GLY A 65 -6.87 -4.55 1.30
N SER A 66 -6.90 -5.68 0.57
CA SER A 66 -5.77 -6.61 0.49
C SER A 66 -4.51 -6.03 -0.18
N LEU A 67 -4.62 -4.90 -0.88
CA LEU A 67 -3.50 -4.25 -1.56
C LEU A 67 -2.61 -3.46 -0.60
N ALA A 68 -3.19 -2.92 0.48
CA ALA A 68 -2.49 -2.23 1.56
C ALA A 68 -2.65 -3.04 2.87
N VAL A 69 -1.68 -3.89 3.18
CA VAL A 69 -1.76 -4.91 4.25
C VAL A 69 -2.06 -4.28 5.60
N THR A 70 -1.40 -3.16 5.89
CA THR A 70 -1.51 -2.47 7.18
C THR A 70 -2.91 -1.87 7.37
N LYS A 71 -3.50 -1.31 6.30
CA LYS A 71 -4.88 -0.82 6.26
C LYS A 71 -5.90 -1.97 6.37
N MET A 72 -5.66 -3.07 5.67
CA MET A 72 -6.48 -4.28 5.78
C MET A 72 -6.57 -4.77 7.23
N ARG A 73 -5.45 -4.83 7.96
CA ARG A 73 -5.43 -5.38 9.33
C ARG A 73 -6.28 -4.60 10.32
N VAL A 74 -6.51 -3.30 10.09
CA VAL A 74 -7.38 -2.48 10.95
C VAL A 74 -8.84 -2.51 10.48
N GLU A 75 -9.10 -2.73 9.19
CA GLU A 75 -10.44 -2.73 8.59
C GLU A 75 -11.11 -4.11 8.53
N SER A 76 -10.34 -5.21 8.44
CA SER A 76 -10.89 -6.57 8.33
C SER A 76 -11.89 -6.95 9.43
N PRO A 77 -11.70 -6.60 10.72
CA PRO A 77 -12.71 -6.92 11.73
C PRO A 77 -14.07 -6.27 11.43
N LEU A 78 -14.07 -5.02 10.96
CA LEU A 78 -15.28 -4.30 10.58
C LEU A 78 -15.89 -4.86 9.29
N LEU A 79 -15.07 -5.11 8.27
CA LEU A 79 -15.53 -5.71 7.01
C LEU A 79 -16.18 -7.08 7.25
N ASN A 80 -15.62 -7.91 8.13
CA ASN A 80 -16.20 -9.21 8.49
C ASN A 80 -17.58 -9.08 9.17
N THR A 81 -17.85 -7.98 9.88
CA THR A 81 -19.16 -7.73 10.49
C THR A 81 -20.20 -7.22 9.49
N LEU A 82 -19.77 -6.43 8.50
CA LEU A 82 -20.66 -5.85 7.48
C LEU A 82 -20.93 -6.81 6.32
N GLN A 83 -20.00 -7.72 6.04
CA GLN A 83 -20.07 -8.68 4.92
C GLN A 83 -19.73 -10.12 5.38
N PRO A 84 -20.50 -10.70 6.33
CA PRO A 84 -20.25 -12.06 6.79
C PRO A 84 -20.47 -13.06 5.65
N GLY A 85 -19.47 -13.89 5.36
CA GLY A 85 -19.56 -14.97 4.36
C GLY A 85 -19.17 -14.60 2.92
N GLN A 86 -18.77 -13.36 2.65
CA GLN A 86 -17.96 -13.11 1.46
C GLN A 86 -16.58 -13.70 1.73
N ASN A 87 -16.32 -14.88 1.14
CA ASN A 87 -15.02 -15.53 1.17
C ASN A 87 -13.94 -14.48 0.94
N ASN A 88 -12.97 -14.38 1.88
CA ASN A 88 -11.79 -13.53 1.75
C ASN A 88 -11.33 -13.59 0.29
N PRO A 89 -11.51 -12.52 -0.49
CA PRO A 89 -11.22 -12.56 -1.91
C PRO A 89 -9.79 -12.99 -2.04
N SER A 90 -9.62 -14.16 -2.65
CA SER A 90 -8.37 -14.70 -3.17
C SER A 90 -7.19 -14.28 -2.30
N GLU A 91 -6.89 -15.08 -1.27
CA GLU A 91 -5.62 -15.03 -0.55
C GLU A 91 -4.54 -14.52 -1.49
N ILE A 92 -3.91 -13.40 -1.11
CA ILE A 92 -2.77 -12.82 -1.82
C ILE A 92 -1.95 -13.98 -2.36
N THR A 93 -1.92 -14.13 -3.68
CA THR A 93 -1.27 -15.28 -4.30
C THR A 93 0.17 -15.29 -3.80
N ASP A 94 0.60 -16.41 -3.24
CA ASP A 94 1.94 -16.60 -2.68
C ASP A 94 2.29 -15.74 -1.44
N GLN A 95 1.37 -15.53 -0.50
CA GLN A 95 1.63 -14.86 0.79
C GLN A 95 2.91 -15.38 1.50
N ALA A 96 3.17 -16.69 1.44
CA ALA A 96 4.37 -17.29 2.01
C ALA A 96 5.66 -16.77 1.34
N THR A 97 5.64 -16.60 0.01
CA THR A 97 6.74 -16.03 -0.77
C THR A 97 6.94 -14.57 -0.44
N TRP A 98 5.86 -13.79 -0.34
CA TRP A 98 5.93 -12.39 0.08
C TRP A 98 6.52 -12.23 1.48
N ASN A 99 6.12 -13.08 2.43
CA ASN A 99 6.71 -13.08 3.77
C ASN A 99 8.21 -13.40 3.75
N ARG A 100 8.68 -14.26 2.83
CA ARG A 100 10.12 -14.55 2.68
C ARG A 100 10.88 -13.34 2.16
N ILE A 101 10.31 -12.61 1.19
CA ILE A 101 10.90 -11.37 0.67
C ILE A 101 10.94 -10.29 1.75
N ALA A 102 9.82 -10.08 2.46
CA ALA A 102 9.71 -9.08 3.53
C ALA A 102 10.76 -9.26 4.65
N ARG A 103 11.19 -10.50 4.93
CA ARG A 103 12.26 -10.77 5.90
C ARG A 103 13.60 -10.14 5.53
N LEU A 104 13.86 -9.86 4.25
CA LEU A 104 15.05 -9.12 3.82
C LEU A 104 15.04 -7.66 4.29
N TYR A 105 13.86 -7.12 4.60
CA TYR A 105 13.61 -5.71 4.93
C TYR A 105 13.19 -5.49 6.39
N THR A 106 13.39 -6.49 7.26
CA THR A 106 12.98 -6.38 8.68
C THR A 106 13.74 -5.29 9.43
N SER A 107 14.97 -4.94 9.01
CA SER A 107 15.71 -3.82 9.57
C SER A 107 15.02 -2.47 9.32
N ASP A 108 14.43 -2.31 8.15
CA ASP A 108 13.87 -1.03 7.69
C ASP A 108 12.48 -0.79 8.29
N ALA A 109 11.86 -1.84 8.79
CA ALA A 109 10.57 -1.81 9.45
C ALA A 109 10.65 -1.65 10.98
N LYS A 110 11.85 -1.43 11.54
CA LYS A 110 12.03 -1.29 12.99
C LYS A 110 11.43 0.00 13.53
N LEU A 111 10.61 -0.14 14.57
CA LEU A 111 10.04 1.00 15.26
C LEU A 111 11.06 1.59 16.22
N ASP A 112 11.08 2.92 16.31
CA ASP A 112 11.85 3.62 17.31
C ASP A 112 11.23 3.48 18.72
N GLN A 113 12.01 3.84 19.73
CA GLN A 113 11.58 3.67 21.13
C GLN A 113 10.35 4.51 21.49
N ASN A 114 10.16 5.68 20.88
CA ASN A 114 9.00 6.52 21.17
C ASN A 114 7.72 5.92 20.57
N SER A 115 7.80 5.36 19.37
CA SER A 115 6.69 4.63 18.75
C SER A 115 6.27 3.42 19.61
N ILE A 116 7.25 2.65 20.11
CA ILE A 116 6.99 1.51 21.00
C ILE A 116 6.37 1.97 22.34
N ALA A 117 6.86 3.09 22.89
CA ALA A 117 6.31 3.67 24.12
C ALA A 117 4.85 4.12 23.93
N LEU A 118 4.53 4.74 22.78
CA LEU A 118 3.17 5.13 22.45
C LEU A 118 2.25 3.91 22.28
N MET A 119 2.71 2.86 21.59
CA MET A 119 1.97 1.59 21.47
C MET A 119 1.68 0.97 22.83
N ARG A 120 2.67 0.97 23.74
CA ARG A 120 2.50 0.50 25.12
C ARG A 120 1.42 1.31 25.83
N ALA A 121 1.52 2.64 25.81
CA ALA A 121 0.59 3.54 26.49
C ALA A 121 -0.86 3.39 25.98
N LYS A 122 -1.04 3.22 24.67
CA LYS A 122 -2.38 3.09 24.07
C LYS A 122 -3.02 1.72 24.32
N LYS A 123 -2.23 0.63 24.26
CA LYS A 123 -2.79 -0.74 24.28
C LYS A 123 -2.77 -1.40 25.65
N PHE A 124 -1.83 -1.03 26.52
CA PHE A 124 -1.58 -1.70 27.80
C PHE A 124 -1.68 -0.70 28.97
N GLN A 125 -2.81 0.02 29.06
CA GLN A 125 -3.07 1.02 30.10
C GLN A 125 -3.06 0.47 31.54
N SER A 126 -3.09 -0.87 31.74
CA SER A 126 -3.04 -1.47 33.08
C SER A 126 -1.60 -1.71 33.54
N ALA A 127 -1.38 -1.61 34.85
CA ALA A 127 -0.07 -1.69 35.51
C ALA A 127 0.64 -3.06 35.40
N ASN A 128 0.04 -4.05 34.72
CA ASN A 128 0.66 -5.35 34.53
C ASN A 128 0.54 -5.86 33.08
N PRO A 129 1.18 -5.19 32.11
CA PRO A 129 1.36 -5.78 30.79
C PRO A 129 2.29 -6.98 30.95
N GLN A 130 1.83 -8.19 30.64
CA GLN A 130 2.76 -9.28 30.38
C GLN A 130 3.75 -8.78 29.31
N LYS A 131 5.04 -8.66 29.68
CA LYS A 131 6.10 -8.12 28.80
C LYS A 131 6.09 -8.78 27.42
N ASP A 132 5.71 -10.06 27.38
CA ASP A 132 5.61 -10.90 26.17
C ASP A 132 4.53 -10.42 25.18
N GLY A 133 3.45 -9.80 25.67
CA GLY A 133 2.35 -9.31 24.84
C GLY A 133 2.74 -8.11 23.97
N LEU A 134 3.49 -7.16 24.55
CA LEU A 134 3.98 -6.00 23.81
C LEU A 134 5.05 -6.39 22.79
N ALA A 135 5.99 -7.24 23.16
CA ALA A 135 7.04 -7.70 22.25
C ALA A 135 6.45 -8.41 21.03
N ARG A 136 5.46 -9.29 21.24
CA ARG A 136 4.74 -9.94 20.14
C ARG A 136 3.96 -8.95 19.28
N LEU A 137 3.26 -7.99 19.89
CA LEU A 137 2.53 -6.95 19.16
C LEU A 137 3.46 -6.14 18.25
N VAL A 138 4.58 -5.66 18.79
CA VAL A 138 5.60 -4.92 18.03
C VAL A 138 6.14 -5.77 16.90
N SER A 139 6.58 -7.00 17.17
CA SER A 139 7.10 -7.92 16.14
C SER A 139 6.09 -8.16 15.00
N ASN A 140 4.81 -8.35 15.34
CA ASN A 140 3.76 -8.57 14.36
C ASN A 140 3.48 -7.33 13.50
N PHE A 141 3.60 -6.14 14.10
CA PHE A 141 3.41 -4.87 13.40
C PHE A 141 4.59 -4.55 12.49
N GLU A 142 5.83 -4.69 12.97
CA GLU A 142 7.05 -4.55 12.15
C GLU A 142 7.04 -5.51 10.96
N THR A 143 6.60 -6.77 11.17
CA THR A 143 6.43 -7.74 10.07
C THR A 143 5.40 -7.26 9.05
N ALA A 144 4.31 -6.61 9.50
CA ALA A 144 3.31 -6.04 8.61
C ALA A 144 3.86 -4.88 7.78
N ILE A 145 4.62 -3.98 8.42
CA ILE A 145 5.27 -2.84 7.78
C ILE A 145 6.25 -3.33 6.71
N ALA A 146 7.09 -4.31 7.04
CA ALA A 146 8.04 -4.87 6.08
C ALA A 146 7.33 -5.47 4.87
N LEU A 147 6.25 -6.23 5.10
CA LEU A 147 5.46 -6.83 4.04
C LEU A 147 4.78 -5.78 3.15
N ASP A 148 4.18 -4.76 3.76
CA ASP A 148 3.52 -3.67 3.04
C ASP A 148 4.53 -2.88 2.20
N THR A 149 5.70 -2.59 2.77
CA THR A 149 6.80 -1.89 2.10
C THR A 149 7.25 -2.61 0.83
N VAL A 150 7.52 -3.92 0.91
CA VAL A 150 7.98 -4.68 -0.26
C VAL A 150 6.89 -4.83 -1.34
N ARG A 151 5.62 -4.98 -0.93
CA ARG A 151 4.50 -5.06 -1.89
C ARG A 151 4.29 -3.71 -2.59
N ASN A 152 4.32 -2.62 -1.83
CA ASN A 152 4.20 -1.28 -2.37
C ASN A 152 5.34 -0.99 -3.37
N GLU A 153 6.59 -1.29 -3.02
CA GLU A 153 7.73 -1.00 -3.89
C GLU A 153 7.74 -1.87 -5.16
N TYR A 154 7.65 -3.19 -5.01
CA TYR A 154 7.84 -4.10 -6.15
C TYR A 154 6.66 -4.19 -7.09
N MET A 155 5.47 -3.77 -6.65
CA MET A 155 4.27 -3.96 -7.43
C MET A 155 3.63 -2.61 -7.75
N LEU A 156 3.18 -1.87 -6.73
CA LEU A 156 2.43 -0.63 -6.95
C LEU A 156 3.32 0.49 -7.51
N HIS A 157 4.44 0.77 -6.84
CA HIS A 157 5.37 1.83 -7.23
C HIS A 157 6.04 1.53 -8.58
N ARG A 158 6.41 0.26 -8.80
CA ARG A 158 6.87 -0.22 -10.11
C ARG A 158 5.86 0.07 -11.23
N GLN A 159 4.57 -0.19 -11.00
CA GLN A 159 3.51 0.03 -11.98
C GLN A 159 3.32 1.53 -12.30
N ILE A 160 3.45 2.40 -11.28
CA ILE A 160 3.42 3.86 -11.47
C ILE A 160 4.59 4.29 -12.37
N HIS A 161 5.82 3.86 -12.08
CA HIS A 161 6.97 4.17 -12.92
C HIS A 161 6.78 3.69 -14.37
N GLN A 162 6.20 2.50 -14.56
CA GLN A 162 5.89 1.99 -15.89
C GLN A 162 4.89 2.88 -16.64
N TRP A 163 3.84 3.40 -15.99
CA TRP A 163 2.90 4.33 -16.62
C TRP A 163 3.57 5.63 -17.08
N PHE A 164 4.49 6.18 -16.28
CA PHE A 164 5.25 7.37 -16.65
C PHE A 164 6.18 7.12 -17.84
N VAL A 165 6.84 5.96 -17.89
CA VAL A 165 7.70 5.60 -19.03
C VAL A 165 6.89 5.44 -20.32
N GLN A 166 5.65 4.95 -20.22
CA GLN A 166 4.76 4.73 -21.37
C GLN A 166 3.94 5.97 -21.77
N GLY A 167 4.02 7.08 -21.02
CA GLY A 167 3.16 8.25 -21.25
C GLY A 167 1.67 7.96 -21.03
N ASN A 168 1.34 6.97 -20.21
CA ASN A 168 -0.03 6.45 -20.08
C ASN A 168 -0.85 7.26 -19.06
N GLN A 169 -1.42 8.39 -19.51
CA GLN A 169 -2.29 9.28 -18.71
C GLN A 169 -1.60 9.87 -17.47
N THR A 170 -0.33 10.25 -17.59
CA THR A 170 0.50 10.75 -16.48
C THR A 170 0.74 12.26 -16.52
N SER A 171 0.21 12.96 -17.52
CA SER A 171 0.43 14.40 -17.75
C SER A 171 -0.51 15.31 -16.96
N ASN A 172 -1.64 14.76 -16.46
CA ASN A 172 -2.62 15.48 -15.66
C ASN A 172 -2.76 14.80 -14.28
N LEU A 173 -2.64 15.58 -13.21
CA LEU A 173 -2.63 15.06 -11.84
C LEU A 173 -3.95 14.39 -11.46
N ASP A 174 -5.09 14.99 -11.82
CA ASP A 174 -6.41 14.48 -11.46
C ASP A 174 -6.68 13.14 -12.14
N THR A 175 -6.33 13.05 -13.43
CA THR A 175 -6.44 11.81 -14.22
C THR A 175 -5.49 10.73 -13.68
N LEU A 176 -4.27 11.10 -13.28
CA LEU A 176 -3.31 10.17 -12.70
C LEU A 176 -3.78 9.67 -11.33
N ASN A 177 -4.29 10.56 -10.48
CA ASN A 177 -4.82 10.21 -9.17
C ASN A 177 -5.98 9.23 -9.30
N GLU A 178 -6.98 9.55 -10.12
CA GLU A 178 -8.12 8.65 -10.34
C GLU A 178 -7.65 7.29 -10.84
N LYS A 179 -6.69 7.26 -11.77
CA LYS A 179 -6.11 6.01 -12.26
C LYS A 179 -5.37 5.21 -11.18
N VAL A 180 -4.58 5.88 -10.33
CA VAL A 180 -3.89 5.23 -9.21
C VAL A 180 -4.91 4.58 -8.28
N TYR A 181 -5.94 5.31 -7.88
CA TYR A 181 -7.00 4.78 -7.03
C TYR A 181 -7.78 3.66 -7.70
N ALA A 182 -8.26 3.85 -8.92
CA ALA A 182 -9.06 2.87 -9.64
C ALA A 182 -8.30 1.59 -10.01
N LYS A 183 -7.00 1.67 -10.32
CA LYS A 183 -6.23 0.54 -10.87
C LYS A 183 -5.22 -0.09 -9.91
N LEU A 184 -4.67 0.67 -8.96
CA LEU A 184 -3.71 0.15 -7.98
C LEU A 184 -4.33 -0.12 -6.62
N PHE A 185 -5.21 0.76 -6.17
CA PHE A 185 -5.87 0.62 -4.86
C PHE A 185 -7.29 0.07 -4.97
N LEU A 186 -7.81 -0.06 -6.19
CA LEU A 186 -9.18 -0.53 -6.48
C LEU A 186 -10.25 0.26 -5.71
N THR A 187 -10.07 1.56 -5.59
CA THR A 187 -10.93 2.48 -4.82
C THR A 187 -11.22 3.73 -5.65
N PRO A 188 -11.85 3.61 -6.84
CA PRO A 188 -12.11 4.77 -7.72
C PRO A 188 -12.94 5.84 -6.99
N SER A 189 -13.00 7.07 -7.51
CA SER A 189 -13.83 8.12 -6.90
C SER A 189 -15.32 7.78 -6.84
N SER A 190 -15.78 6.82 -7.66
CA SER A 190 -17.14 6.29 -7.67
C SER A 190 -17.34 5.10 -6.72
N ASP A 191 -16.33 4.72 -5.92
CA ASP A 191 -16.41 3.61 -4.99
C ASP A 191 -17.48 3.91 -3.91
N PRO A 192 -18.55 3.09 -3.83
CA PRO A 192 -19.62 3.31 -2.85
C PRO A 192 -19.15 3.26 -1.40
N TRP A 193 -18.01 2.63 -1.12
CA TRP A 193 -17.45 2.49 0.23
C TRP A 193 -16.58 3.69 0.65
N LEU A 194 -16.25 4.60 -0.28
CA LEU A 194 -15.48 5.80 0.00
C LEU A 194 -16.39 6.86 0.64
N GLY A 195 -16.19 7.12 1.93
CA GLY A 195 -16.96 8.13 2.69
C GLY A 195 -18.16 7.58 3.47
N LEU A 196 -18.36 6.27 3.52
CA LEU A 196 -19.34 5.64 4.42
C LEU A 196 -18.71 5.38 5.80
N ALA A 197 -18.36 6.42 6.54
CA ALA A 197 -18.50 6.34 7.98
C ALA A 197 -20.00 6.55 8.26
N PRO A 198 -20.74 5.56 8.78
CA PRO A 198 -22.09 5.86 9.24
C PRO A 198 -22.01 6.97 10.29
N ASP A 199 -23.02 7.86 10.33
CA ASP A 199 -23.01 9.09 11.16
C ASP A 199 -22.80 8.82 12.68
N ASP A 200 -22.86 7.56 13.10
CA ASP A 200 -22.64 7.08 14.48
C ASP A 200 -21.22 6.53 14.74
N VAL A 201 -20.32 6.54 13.75
CA VAL A 201 -18.95 6.04 13.88
C VAL A 201 -17.94 7.18 13.97
N TYR A 202 -17.27 7.28 15.12
CA TYR A 202 -16.17 8.21 15.34
C TYR A 202 -14.86 7.67 14.72
N SER A 203 -14.36 8.30 13.66
CA SER A 203 -13.13 7.86 12.96
C SER A 203 -11.82 8.26 13.64
N ALA A 204 -11.88 9.02 14.75
CA ALA A 204 -10.73 9.64 15.42
C ALA A 204 -9.90 10.59 14.53
N ILE A 205 -10.50 11.13 13.47
CA ILE A 205 -9.97 12.19 12.59
C ILE A 205 -10.91 13.40 12.72
N ASP A 206 -10.37 14.62 12.76
CA ASP A 206 -11.19 15.85 12.79
C ASP A 206 -12.11 15.90 11.55
N ASN A 207 -13.42 16.08 11.78
CA ASN A 207 -14.48 16.05 10.77
C ASN A 207 -14.48 14.80 9.87
N ASP A 208 -13.97 13.66 10.37
CA ASP A 208 -13.81 12.42 9.60
C ASP A 208 -13.00 12.60 8.31
N GLY A 209 -12.17 13.64 8.23
CA GLY A 209 -11.38 14.00 7.06
C GLY A 209 -12.16 14.72 5.95
N VAL A 210 -13.40 15.15 6.19
CA VAL A 210 -14.24 15.87 5.22
C VAL A 210 -14.34 17.36 5.57
N ASN A 211 -13.89 18.23 4.67
CA ASN A 211 -14.20 19.66 4.74
C ASN A 211 -15.43 19.93 3.88
N ARG A 212 -16.57 20.28 4.51
CA ARG A 212 -17.69 20.87 3.77
C ARG A 212 -17.28 22.29 3.36
N HIS A 213 -17.20 22.52 2.06
CA HIS A 213 -17.25 23.87 1.52
C HIS A 213 -18.73 24.19 1.29
N ASP A 214 -19.23 25.15 2.07
CA ASP A 214 -20.54 25.78 1.88
C ASP A 214 -20.52 26.71 0.66
#